data_AF-A0A238YM95-F1
#
_entry.id   AF-A0A238YM95-F1
#
_cell.length_a   1.000
_cell.length_b   1.000
_cell.length_c   1.000
_cell.angle_alpha   90.00
_cell.angle_beta   90.00
_cell.angle_gamma   90.00
#
_symmetry.space_group_name_H-M   'P 1'
#
loop_
_entity.id
_entity.type
_entity.pdbx_description
1 polymer ?
#
loop_
_entity_poly.entity_id
_entity_poly.type
_entity_poly.pdbx_seq_one_letter_code
_entity_poly.pdbx_strand_id
1 'polypeptide(L)'
;MSNRHFYSAGASVEYGTAACLFPVDELDATVLQHRDAQLALDAVDGDTVIVVSPTSLATGYKLGGHPVTAIRIGSLPADITATLDAAVEDDIETFDLIQIGKWNHNSPNHSLAEFTDA
;
A
#
# COMPACT_ATOMS: atom_id res chain seq x y z
N MET A 1 15.17 -1.82 -18.79
CA MET A 1 13.79 -1.84 -19.31
C MET A 1 12.88 -1.79 -18.10
N SER A 2 12.13 -0.72 -17.93
CA SER A 2 11.24 -0.52 -16.79
C SER A 2 9.95 -1.29 -17.02
N ASN A 3 9.78 -2.41 -16.31
CA ASN A 3 8.49 -3.11 -16.23
C ASN A 3 7.52 -2.19 -15.50
N ARG A 4 6.77 -1.41 -16.29
CA ARG A 4 5.67 -0.59 -15.81
C ARG A 4 4.46 -1.47 -15.61
N HIS A 5 4.44 -2.26 -14.55
CA HIS A 5 3.21 -2.85 -14.00
C HIS A 5 2.81 -2.04 -12.76
N PHE A 6 2.58 -0.74 -12.95
CA PHE A 6 2.20 0.20 -11.88
C PHE A 6 0.68 0.27 -11.64
N TYR A 7 -0.05 -0.79 -12.00
CA TYR A 7 -1.53 -0.85 -11.91
C TYR A 7 -2.06 -2.08 -11.17
N SER A 8 -1.28 -3.15 -11.03
CA SER A 8 -1.71 -4.34 -10.30
C SER A 8 -1.02 -4.35 -8.95
N ALA A 9 -1.73 -3.95 -7.91
CA ALA A 9 -1.49 -4.59 -6.63
C ALA A 9 -2.02 -6.02 -6.77
N GLY A 10 -1.28 -7.01 -6.29
CA GLY A 10 -1.73 -8.40 -6.34
C GLY A 10 -3.01 -8.62 -5.52
N ALA A 11 -3.17 -7.87 -4.43
CA ALA A 11 -4.40 -7.83 -3.66
C ALA A 11 -4.63 -6.44 -3.03
N SER A 12 -5.85 -6.23 -2.53
CA SER A 12 -6.18 -5.04 -1.75
C SER A 12 -6.93 -5.41 -0.48
N VAL A 13 -6.58 -4.76 0.63
CA VAL A 13 -7.28 -4.90 1.91
C VAL A 13 -7.95 -3.58 2.26
N GLU A 14 -9.21 -3.64 2.65
CA GLU A 14 -9.95 -2.45 3.07
C GLU A 14 -9.34 -1.78 4.31
N TYR A 15 -9.35 -0.45 4.36
CA TYR A 15 -8.83 0.34 5.48
C TYR A 15 -9.39 -0.09 6.84
N GLY A 16 -10.67 -0.49 6.89
CA GLY A 16 -11.30 -0.96 8.13
C GLY A 16 -10.65 -2.24 8.66
N THR A 17 -10.34 -3.19 7.78
CA THR A 17 -9.66 -4.44 8.12
C THR A 17 -8.18 -4.21 8.39
N ALA A 18 -7.54 -3.33 7.62
CA ALA A 18 -6.17 -2.90 7.82
C ALA A 18 -5.98 -1.99 9.06
N ALA A 19 -7.03 -1.74 9.85
CA ALA A 19 -6.92 -0.92 11.06
C ALA A 19 -5.92 -1.48 12.07
N CYS A 20 -5.69 -2.80 12.08
CA CYS A 20 -4.68 -3.47 12.90
C CYS A 20 -3.24 -3.08 12.56
N LEU A 21 -3.01 -2.44 11.40
CA LEU A 21 -1.71 -1.91 11.00
C LEU A 21 -1.48 -0.47 11.50
N PHE A 22 -2.42 0.11 12.25
CA PHE A 22 -2.28 1.46 12.79
C PHE A 22 -2.25 1.46 14.32
N PRO A 23 -1.38 2.26 14.95
CA PRO A 23 -0.36 3.12 14.33
C PRO A 23 0.86 2.31 13.85
N VAL A 24 1.41 2.67 12.69
CA VAL A 24 2.52 1.93 12.06
C VAL A 24 3.83 1.97 12.86
N ASP A 25 4.01 2.98 13.72
CA ASP A 25 5.23 3.14 14.51
C ASP A 25 5.23 2.26 15.78
N GLU A 26 4.08 1.68 16.16
CA GLU A 26 3.94 0.77 17.30
C GLU A 26 3.87 -0.71 16.88
N LEU A 27 3.92 -0.98 15.58
CA LEU A 27 3.94 -2.33 15.04
C LEU A 27 5.26 -3.03 15.37
N ASP A 28 5.17 -4.23 15.94
CA ASP A 28 6.30 -5.15 16.08
C ASP A 28 6.56 -5.86 14.74
N ALA A 29 6.93 -5.07 13.72
CA ALA A 29 7.19 -5.52 12.36
C ALA A 29 8.24 -4.64 11.68
N THR A 30 8.77 -5.11 10.55
CA THR A 30 9.65 -4.30 9.70
C THR A 30 8.82 -3.30 8.92
N VAL A 31 8.80 -2.06 9.39
CA VAL A 31 8.12 -0.92 8.78
C VAL A 31 9.12 0.00 8.10
N LEU A 32 8.96 0.20 6.79
CA LEU A 32 9.72 1.14 5.99
C LEU A 32 8.83 2.33 5.64
N GLN A 33 9.35 3.55 5.74
CA GLN A 33 8.60 4.77 5.44
C GLN A 33 9.35 5.63 4.40
N HIS A 34 8.62 6.54 3.76
CA HIS A 34 9.15 7.53 2.83
C HIS A 34 9.97 6.91 1.70
N ARG A 35 11.26 7.27 1.59
CA ARG A 35 12.12 6.84 0.49
C ARG A 35 12.43 5.36 0.57
N ASP A 36 12.59 4.81 1.77
CA ASP A 36 12.90 3.40 1.95
C ASP A 36 11.71 2.53 1.56
N ALA A 37 10.49 2.98 1.87
CA ALA A 37 9.26 2.35 1.39
C ALA A 37 9.19 2.34 -0.13
N GLN A 38 9.48 3.48 -0.77
CA GLN A 38 9.49 3.58 -2.24
C GLN A 38 10.49 2.62 -2.87
N LEU A 39 11.72 2.57 -2.35
CA LEU A 39 12.76 1.69 -2.87
C LEU A 39 12.40 0.21 -2.69
N ALA A 40 11.76 -0.14 -1.57
CA ALA A 40 11.31 -1.51 -1.33
C ALA A 40 10.16 -1.90 -2.28
N LEU A 41 9.18 -1.01 -2.47
CA LEU A 41 8.05 -1.23 -3.39
C LEU A 41 8.51 -1.29 -4.85
N ASP A 42 9.49 -0.48 -5.26
CA ASP A 42 10.05 -0.49 -6.62
C ASP A 42 10.92 -1.74 -6.89
N ALA A 43 11.34 -2.46 -5.84
CA ALA A 43 12.21 -3.63 -5.94
C ALA A 43 11.44 -4.96 -6.05
N VAL A 44 10.14 -4.96 -5.76
CA VAL A 44 9.26 -6.14 -5.86
C VAL A 44 8.31 -6.01 -7.04
N ASP A 45 7.68 -7.12 -7.43
CA ASP A 45 6.61 -7.06 -8.43
C ASP A 45 5.33 -6.51 -7.77
N GLY A 46 4.54 -5.71 -8.51
CA GLY A 46 3.28 -5.18 -8.00
C GLY A 46 2.30 -6.29 -7.59
N ASP A 47 2.37 -7.42 -8.29
CA ASP A 47 1.57 -8.61 -8.03
C ASP A 47 1.90 -9.28 -6.68
N THR A 48 3.04 -8.97 -6.05
CA THR A 48 3.38 -9.43 -4.68
C THR A 48 3.15 -8.36 -3.61
N VAL A 49 2.46 -7.27 -3.95
CA VAL A 49 2.12 -6.18 -3.02
C VAL A 49 0.63 -6.17 -2.72
N ILE A 50 0.30 -6.10 -1.43
CA ILE A 50 -1.05 -5.83 -0.94
C ILE A 50 -1.19 -4.32 -0.69
N VAL A 51 -2.21 -3.68 -1.25
CA VAL A 51 -2.48 -2.25 -0.99
C VAL A 51 -3.62 -2.06 0.01
N VAL A 52 -3.49 -1.09 0.90
CA VAL A 52 -4.62 -0.67 1.75
C VAL A 52 -5.54 0.27 0.96
N SER A 53 -6.78 -0.14 0.74
CA SER A 53 -7.78 0.60 -0.03
C SER A 53 -8.73 1.39 0.88
N PRO A 54 -9.12 2.62 0.51
CA PRO A 54 -10.08 3.38 1.28
C PRO A 54 -11.51 2.86 1.05
N THR A 55 -12.27 2.73 2.13
CA THR A 55 -13.71 2.41 2.10
C THR A 55 -14.63 3.64 2.03
N SER A 56 -14.08 4.84 2.24
CA SER A 56 -14.82 6.09 2.27
C SER A 56 -13.94 7.28 1.89
N LEU A 57 -14.55 8.43 1.61
CA LEU A 57 -13.82 9.67 1.35
C LEU A 57 -12.89 10.05 2.52
N ALA A 58 -13.35 9.85 3.76
CA ALA A 58 -12.58 10.15 4.96
C ALA A 58 -11.32 9.26 5.07
N THR A 59 -11.46 7.95 4.82
CA THR A 59 -10.32 7.03 4.82
C THR A 59 -9.41 7.26 3.62
N GLY A 60 -9.95 7.72 2.48
CA GLY A 60 -9.18 8.20 1.34
C GLY A 60 -8.28 9.39 1.69
N TYR A 61 -8.79 10.40 2.40
CA TYR A 61 -7.96 11.51 2.89
C TYR A 61 -6.91 11.06 3.91
N LYS A 62 -7.27 10.13 4.81
CA LYS A 62 -6.30 9.58 5.77
C LYS A 62 -5.14 8.87 5.05
N LEU A 63 -5.44 8.00 4.09
CA LEU A 63 -4.41 7.32 3.29
C LEU A 63 -3.63 8.29 2.41
N GLY A 64 -4.29 9.23 1.75
CA GLY A 64 -3.62 10.23 0.91
C GLY A 64 -2.69 11.17 1.67
N GLY A 65 -3.01 11.46 2.94
CA GLY A 65 -2.16 12.23 3.85
C GLY A 65 -1.12 11.39 4.59
N HIS A 66 -1.20 10.06 4.54
CA HIS A 66 -0.25 9.18 5.19
C HIS A 66 1.04 9.10 4.36
N PRO A 67 2.23 9.11 5.01
CA PRO A 67 3.49 8.78 4.33
C PRO A 67 3.39 7.48 3.55
N VAL A 68 4.12 7.37 2.44
CA VAL A 68 4.27 6.08 1.76
C VAL A 68 4.98 5.13 2.72
N THR A 69 4.31 4.03 3.06
CA THR A 69 4.79 3.04 4.02
C THR A 69 4.71 1.66 3.41
N ALA A 70 5.76 0.86 3.60
CA ALA A 70 5.81 -0.54 3.21
C ALA A 70 6.10 -1.39 4.46
N ILE A 71 5.28 -2.40 4.70
CA ILE A 71 5.42 -3.32 5.84
C ILE A 71 5.74 -4.70 5.29
N ARG A 72 6.77 -5.37 5.82
CA ARG A 72 7.07 -6.74 5.39
C ARG A 72 6.13 -7.75 6.03
N ILE A 73 5.52 -8.58 5.20
CA ILE A 73 4.57 -9.61 5.65
C ILE A 73 5.27 -10.64 6.54
N GLY A 74 6.44 -11.14 6.12
CA GLY A 74 7.21 -12.11 6.92
C GLY A 74 7.77 -11.58 8.26
N SER A 75 7.46 -10.34 8.63
CA SER A 75 7.78 -9.76 9.94
C SER A 75 6.55 -9.40 10.77
N LEU A 76 5.35 -9.66 10.27
CA LEU A 76 4.11 -9.34 10.97
C LEU A 76 3.90 -10.28 12.17
N PRO A 77 3.32 -9.78 13.27
CA PRO A 77 2.80 -10.63 14.33
C PRO A 77 1.77 -11.62 13.80
N ALA A 78 1.72 -12.82 14.40
CA ALA A 78 0.81 -13.88 13.98
C ALA A 78 -0.66 -13.46 14.01
N ASP A 79 -1.07 -12.69 15.03
CA ASP A 79 -2.45 -12.22 15.18
C ASP A 79 -2.86 -11.26 14.04
N ILE A 80 -1.93 -10.39 13.62
CA ILE A 80 -2.15 -9.45 12.52
C ILE A 80 -2.15 -10.18 11.18
N THR A 81 -1.22 -11.11 11.01
CA THR A 81 -1.13 -11.96 9.81
C THR A 81 -2.43 -12.72 9.60
N ALA A 82 -2.96 -13.39 10.64
CA ALA A 82 -4.21 -14.13 10.56
C ALA A 82 -5.43 -13.23 10.25
N THR A 83 -5.44 -12.00 10.78
CA THR A 83 -6.52 -11.04 10.51
C THR A 83 -6.53 -10.62 9.03
N LEU A 84 -5.35 -10.38 8.48
CA LEU A 84 -5.19 -9.93 7.11
C LEU A 84 -5.33 -11.08 6.11
N ASP A 85 -4.86 -12.28 6.45
CA ASP A 85 -5.04 -13.51 5.67
C ASP A 85 -6.52 -13.80 5.43
N ALA A 86 -7.37 -13.64 6.45
CA ALA A 86 -8.81 -13.77 6.31
C ALA A 86 -9.47 -12.70 5.41
N ALA A 87 -8.73 -11.65 5.05
CA ALA A 87 -9.22 -10.51 4.25
C ALA A 87 -8.77 -10.56 2.79
N VAL A 88 -7.80 -11.42 2.45
CA VAL A 88 -7.31 -11.65 1.08
C VAL A 88 -7.82 -12.98 0.55
N GLU A 89 -7.97 -13.10 -0.77
CA GLU A 89 -8.44 -14.35 -1.40
C GLU A 89 -7.34 -15.41 -1.46
N ASP A 90 -6.11 -14.98 -1.70
CA ASP A 90 -4.90 -15.81 -1.67
C ASP A 90 -4.24 -15.76 -0.29
N ASP A 91 -3.43 -16.77 0.04
CA ASP A 91 -2.66 -16.82 1.28
C ASP A 91 -1.75 -15.59 1.39
N ILE A 92 -1.81 -14.89 2.53
CA ILE A 92 -1.04 -13.66 2.75
C ILE A 92 0.47 -13.88 2.60
N GLU A 93 0.96 -15.10 2.87
CA GLU A 93 2.38 -15.45 2.75
C GLU A 93 2.88 -15.48 1.30
N THR A 94 1.98 -15.42 0.31
CA THR A 94 2.35 -15.30 -1.11
C THR A 94 2.80 -13.89 -1.49
N PHE A 95 2.50 -12.90 -0.64
CA PHE A 95 2.84 -11.50 -0.85
C PHE A 95 4.08 -11.12 -0.02
N ASP A 96 4.84 -10.15 -0.51
CA ASP A 96 6.07 -9.69 0.15
C ASP A 96 5.81 -8.49 1.07
N LEU A 97 4.98 -7.55 0.60
CA LEU A 97 4.82 -6.23 1.20
C LEU A 97 3.35 -5.81 1.28
N ILE A 98 3.04 -5.08 2.36
CA ILE A 98 1.81 -4.30 2.46
C ILE A 98 2.15 -2.83 2.28
N GLN A 99 1.49 -2.16 1.33
CA GLN A 99 1.58 -0.74 1.10
C GLN A 99 0.46 0.02 1.80
N ILE A 100 0.85 1.03 2.60
CA ILE A 100 -0.04 2.01 3.21
C ILE A 100 0.28 3.40 2.66
N GLY A 101 -0.78 4.20 2.50
CA GLY A 101 -0.70 5.61 2.21
C GLY A 101 -0.88 5.91 0.73
N LYS A 102 -0.29 7.01 0.26
CA LYS A 102 -0.41 7.40 -1.15
C LYS A 102 0.11 6.27 -2.03
N TRP A 103 -0.67 5.87 -3.04
CA TRP A 103 -0.15 5.02 -4.10
C TRP A 103 1.09 5.67 -4.72
N ASN A 104 2.09 4.86 -5.07
CA ASN A 104 3.35 5.30 -5.67
C ASN A 104 3.14 5.73 -7.13
N HIS A 105 2.06 6.45 -7.41
CA HIS A 105 1.80 7.06 -8.68
C HIS A 105 2.46 8.43 -8.69
N ASN A 106 3.43 8.61 -9.57
CA ASN A 106 3.67 9.92 -10.16
C ASN A 106 2.43 10.25 -11.01
N SER A 107 1.38 10.80 -10.39
CA SER A 107 0.43 11.56 -11.19
C SER A 107 1.19 12.77 -11.64
N PRO A 108 1.44 12.95 -12.96
CA PRO A 108 1.81 14.27 -13.40
C PRO A 108 0.70 15.19 -12.88
N ASN A 109 1.09 16.20 -12.11
CA ASN A 109 0.16 17.26 -11.78
C ASN A 109 -0.19 17.91 -13.12
N HIS A 110 -1.34 17.56 -13.67
CA HIS A 110 -1.86 18.20 -14.87
C HIS A 110 -2.21 19.63 -14.49
N SER A 111 -1.57 20.58 -15.14
CA SER A 111 -1.91 21.99 -14.93
C SER A 111 -3.24 22.28 -15.59
N LEU A 112 -4.07 23.14 -14.98
CA LEU A 112 -5.37 23.55 -15.53
C LEU A 112 -5.27 24.12 -16.96
N ALA A 113 -4.08 24.63 -17.33
CA ALA A 113 -3.75 25.12 -18.66
C ALA A 113 -3.67 24.03 -19.76
N GLU A 114 -3.74 22.75 -19.40
CA GLU A 114 -3.78 21.64 -20.36
C GLU A 114 -5.20 21.40 -20.92
N PHE A 115 -6.23 22.01 -20.30
CA PHE A 115 -7.64 21.85 -20.68
C PHE A 115 -8.21 23.02 -21.52
N THR A 116 -7.34 23.85 -22.13
CA THR A 116 -7.76 25.05 -22.87
C THR A 116 -8.09 24.86 -24.35
N ASP A 117 -8.05 23.64 -24.89
CA ASP A 117 -8.53 23.34 -26.24
C ASP A 117 -9.76 22.42 -26.17
N ALA A 118 -10.94 23.02 -26.29
CA ALA A 118 -12.23 22.37 -26.52
C ALA A 118 -12.96 23.07 -27.68
#